data_AF-A0A9W9ZUC2-F1
#
_entry.id   AF-A0A9W9ZUC2-F1
#
_cell.length_a   1.000
_cell.length_b   1.000
_cell.length_c   1.000
_cell.angle_alpha   90.00
_cell.angle_beta   90.00
_cell.angle_gamma   90.00
#
_symmetry.space_group_name_H-M   'P 1'
#
loop_
_entity.id
_entity.type
_entity.pdbx_description
1 polymer ?
#
loop_
_entity_poly.entity_id
_entity_poly.type
_entity_poly.pdbx_seq_one_letter_code
_entity_poly.pdbx_strand_id
1 'polypeptide(L)'
;MIILGAKYDYSIDLWSVATTVFELYTGKIMFSGKTNNEMLKLTMDYKGKIPNKMIRKGVLRDQHFDENCNFLYHEVDKITQR
;
A
#
# COMPACT_ATOMS: atom_id res chain seq x y z
N MET A 1 -5.80 0.54 0.29
CA MET A 1 -7.23 0.89 0.31
C MET A 1 -7.44 2.32 -0.16
N ILE A 2 -6.82 3.32 0.47
CA ILE A 2 -6.76 4.71 -0.05
C ILE A 2 -5.93 4.80 -1.33
N ILE A 3 -4.71 4.25 -1.29
CA ILE A 3 -3.77 4.31 -2.41
C ILE A 3 -4.37 3.71 -3.70
N LEU A 4 -5.22 2.69 -3.56
CA LEU A 4 -5.88 2.04 -4.69
C LEU A 4 -7.16 2.79 -5.15
N GLY A 5 -7.61 3.82 -4.43
CA GLY A 5 -8.89 4.47 -4.70
C GLY A 5 -10.09 3.54 -4.57
N ALA A 6 -10.03 2.56 -3.66
CA ALA A 6 -11.16 1.66 -3.40
C ALA A 6 -12.19 2.37 -2.52
N LYS A 7 -13.47 1.99 -2.64
CA LYS A 7 -14.56 2.55 -1.81
C LYS A 7 -14.23 2.40 -0.32
N TYR A 8 -14.27 3.53 0.38
CA TYR A 8 -13.96 3.64 1.79
C TYR A 8 -15.03 2.99 2.67
N ASP A 9 -14.58 2.36 3.74
CA ASP A 9 -15.32 1.74 4.84
C ASP A 9 -14.52 2.00 6.12
N TYR A 10 -15.14 1.87 7.30
CA TYR A 10 -14.55 1.98 8.64
C TYR A 10 -13.26 1.15 8.82
N SER A 11 -13.05 0.12 7.99
CA SER A 11 -11.78 -0.62 7.89
C SER A 11 -10.55 0.29 7.68
N ILE A 12 -10.71 1.47 7.07
CA ILE A 12 -9.64 2.46 6.91
C ILE A 12 -9.21 3.07 8.24
N ASP A 13 -10.17 3.40 9.10
CA ASP A 13 -9.92 4.04 10.39
C ASP A 13 -9.23 3.04 11.31
N LEU A 14 -9.66 1.78 11.28
CA LEU A 14 -8.99 0.70 12.00
C LEU A 14 -7.54 0.51 11.56
N TRP A 15 -7.25 0.64 10.26
CA TRP A 15 -5.88 0.59 9.76
C TRP A 15 -5.04 1.75 10.28
N SER A 16 -5.58 2.97 10.23
CA SER A 16 -4.91 4.17 10.76
C SER A 16 -4.62 4.01 12.26
N VAL A 17 -5.60 3.57 13.05
CA VAL A 17 -5.43 3.30 14.49
C VAL A 17 -4.34 2.26 14.74
N ALA A 18 -4.32 1.16 13.97
CA ALA A 18 -3.28 0.14 14.11
C ALA A 18 -1.87 0.68 13.86
N THR A 19 -1.71 1.51 12.82
CA THR A 19 -0.41 2.16 12.53
C THR A 19 -0.01 3.13 13.64
N THR A 20 -0.96 3.90 14.18
CA THR A 20 -0.70 4.84 15.30
C THR A 20 -0.32 4.11 16.58
N VAL A 21 -1.01 3.02 16.94
CA VAL A 21 -0.68 2.24 18.14
C VAL A 21 0.73 1.65 18.06
N PHE A 22 1.14 1.17 16.89
CA PHE A 22 2.51 0.68 16.68
C PHE A 22 3.55 1.80 16.82
N GLU A 23 3.27 2.97 16.25
CA GLU A 23 4.16 4.11 16.32
C GLU A 23 4.32 4.58 17.77
N LEU A 24 3.23 4.65 18.54
CA LEU A 24 3.28 4.98 19.96
C LEU A 24 4.09 3.96 20.78
N TYR A 25 3.96 2.67 20.46
CA TYR A 25 4.65 1.61 21.19
C TYR A 25 6.15 1.54 20.89
N THR A 26 6.53 1.74 19.63
CA THR A 26 7.93 1.55 19.17
C THR A 26 8.72 2.84 19.01
N GLY A 27 8.03 3.99 18.98
CA GLY A 27 8.62 5.28 18.61
C GLY A 27 9.04 5.37 17.13
N LYS A 28 8.60 4.44 16.29
CA LYS A 28 8.96 4.36 14.86
C LYS A 28 7.72 4.28 13.99
N ILE A 29 7.76 4.95 12.84
CA ILE A 29 6.70 4.88 11.82
C ILE A 29 6.61 3.43 11.30
N MET A 30 5.41 2.84 11.33
CA MET A 30 5.18 1.44 10.94
C MET A 30 5.57 1.16 9.48
N PHE A 31 5.18 2.05 8.57
CA PHE A 31 5.48 1.93 7.14
C PHE A 31 6.04 3.27 6.65
N SER A 32 7.36 3.33 6.47
CA SER A 32 8.05 4.53 5.99
C SER A 32 8.27 4.50 4.48
N GLY A 33 7.21 4.26 3.71
CA GLY A 33 7.29 4.27 2.25
C GLY A 33 7.40 5.69 1.72
N LYS A 34 8.33 5.94 0.79
CA LYS A 34 8.54 7.26 0.17
C LYS A 34 7.58 7.52 -0.99
N THR A 35 7.04 6.46 -1.57
CA THR A 35 6.02 6.51 -2.63
C THR A 35 4.81 5.66 -2.25
N ASN A 36 3.66 5.94 -2.87
CA ASN A 36 2.46 5.11 -2.77
C ASN A 36 2.74 3.64 -3.11
N ASN A 37 3.63 3.39 -4.08
CA ASN A 37 4.00 2.04 -4.48
C ASN A 37 4.87 1.35 -3.43
N GLU A 38 5.85 2.07 -2.85
CA GLU A 38 6.63 1.56 -1.71
C GLU A 38 5.76 1.26 -0.49
N MET A 39 4.77 2.12 -0.19
CA MET A 39 3.81 1.88 0.88
C MET A 39 3.01 0.60 0.65
N LEU A 40 2.55 0.34 -0.58
CA LEU A 40 1.87 -0.89 -0.95
C LEU A 40 2.80 -2.11 -0.81
N LYS A 41 4.05 -2.00 -1.24
CA LYS A 41 5.07 -3.05 -1.10
C LYS A 41 5.31 -3.41 0.37
N LEU A 42 5.58 -2.42 1.22
CA LEU A 42 5.78 -2.63 2.66
C LEU A 42 4.55 -3.25 3.33
N THR A 43 3.35 -2.81 2.95
CA THR A 43 2.10 -3.37 3.45
C THR A 43 1.97 -4.85 3.08
N MET A 44 2.30 -5.22 1.84
CA MET A 44 2.25 -6.60 1.37
C MET A 44 3.36 -7.47 1.94
N ASP A 45 4.53 -6.92 2.24
CA ASP A 45 5.60 -7.68 2.91
C ASP A 45 5.18 -8.05 4.34
N TYR A 46 4.38 -7.21 4.99
CA TYR A 46 3.83 -7.48 6.32
C TYR A 46 2.58 -8.39 6.30
N LYS A 47 1.59 -8.09 5.43
CA LYS A 47 0.29 -8.80 5.40
C LYS A 47 0.15 -9.89 4.34
N GLY A 48 1.09 -9.98 3.40
CA GLY A 48 0.96 -10.80 2.20
C GLY A 48 0.22 -10.10 1.04
N LYS A 49 -0.03 -10.84 -0.04
CA LYS A 49 -0.64 -10.31 -1.27
C LYS A 49 -2.03 -9.72 -1.01
N ILE A 50 -2.29 -8.53 -1.54
CA ILE A 50 -3.61 -7.91 -1.49
C ILE A 50 -4.61 -8.77 -2.28
N PRO A 51 -5.82 -9.05 -1.74
CA PRO A 51 -6.83 -9.82 -2.45
C PRO A 51 -7.19 -9.21 -3.81
N ASN A 52 -7.23 -10.04 -4.87
CA ASN A 52 -7.55 -9.61 -6.24
C ASN A 52 -8.91 -8.88 -6.33
N LYS A 53 -9.90 -9.28 -5.52
CA LYS A 53 -11.21 -8.62 -5.45
C LYS A 53 -11.11 -7.17 -4.98
N MET A 54 -10.13 -6.86 -4.12
CA MET A 54 -9.88 -5.51 -3.63
C MET A 54 -9.11 -4.69 -4.67
N ILE A 55 -8.12 -5.29 -5.35
CA ILE A 55 -7.35 -4.65 -6.42
C ILE A 55 -8.29 -4.21 -7.55
N ARG A 56 -9.16 -5.12 -8.02
CA ARG A 56 -10.09 -4.83 -9.13
C ARG A 56 -11.08 -3.70 -8.86
N LYS A 57 -11.39 -3.44 -7.59
CA LYS A 57 -12.28 -2.35 -7.14
C LYS A 57 -11.58 -0.99 -7.03
N GLY A 58 -10.25 -0.96 -7.08
CA GLY A 58 -9.48 0.27 -7.01
C GLY A 58 -9.49 1.02 -8.33
N VAL A 59 -9.82 2.32 -8.31
CA VAL A 59 -9.75 3.19 -9.49
C VAL A 59 -8.30 3.41 -9.93
N LEU A 60 -7.35 3.41 -8.98
CA LEU A 60 -5.92 3.63 -9.24
C LEU A 60 -5.14 2.31 -9.35
N ARG A 61 -5.82 1.18 -9.55
CA ARG A 61 -5.17 -0.13 -9.57
C ARG A 61 -4.12 -0.23 -10.68
N ASP A 62 -4.38 0.38 -11.84
CA ASP A 62 -3.53 0.25 -13.03
C ASP A 62 -2.19 0.98 -12.87
N GLN A 63 -2.02 1.81 -11.82
CA GLN A 63 -0.74 2.43 -11.45
C GLN A 63 0.17 1.51 -10.62
N HIS A 64 -0.39 0.43 -10.06
CA HIS A 64 0.29 -0.40 -9.06
C HIS A 64 0.19 -1.89 -9.36
N PHE A 65 -0.73 -2.31 -10.23
CA PHE A 65 -1.02 -3.70 -10.54
C PHE A 65 -1.27 -3.88 -12.04
N ASP A 66 -0.85 -5.03 -12.58
CA ASP A 66 -1.17 -5.44 -13.95
C ASP A 66 -2.61 -6.01 -14.06
N GLU A 67 -3.03 -6.36 -15.28
CA GLU A 67 -4.34 -6.96 -15.56
C GLU A 67 -4.58 -8.29 -14.80
N ASN A 68 -3.49 -9.00 -14.50
CA ASN A 68 -3.48 -10.26 -13.75
C ASN A 68 -3.46 -10.05 -12.22
N CYS A 69 -3.54 -8.81 -11.74
CA CYS A 69 -3.44 -8.43 -10.33
C CYS A 69 -2.07 -8.82 -9.72
N ASN A 70 -1.01 -8.82 -10.51
CA ASN A 70 0.36 -8.86 -10.04
C ASN A 70 0.83 -7.45 -9.74
N PHE A 71 1.58 -7.31 -8.65
CA PHE A 71 2.08 -6.02 -8.23
C PHE A 71 3.23 -5.55 -9.10
N LEU A 72 3.11 -4.32 -9.60
CA LEU A 72 4.15 -3.65 -10.38
C LEU A 72 5.06 -2.89 -9.42
N TYR A 73 6.15 -3.53 -8.98
CA TYR A 73 7.14 -2.82 -8.17
C TYR A 73 8.04 -2.00 -9.08
N HIS A 74 7.80 -0.70 -9.12
CA HIS A 74 8.74 0.26 -9.67
C HIS A 74 9.87 0.42 -8.65
N GLU A 75 10.97 -0.31 -8.84
CA GLU A 75 12.24 0.08 -8.23
C GLU A 75 12.56 1.47 -8.77
N VAL A 76 12.52 2.48 -7.91
CA VAL A 76 13.07 3.79 -8.25
C VAL A 76 14.57 3.57 -8.36
N ASP A 77 15.02 3.34 -9.59
CA ASP A 77 16.43 3.20 -9.90
C ASP A 77 17.13 4.49 -9.47
N LYS A 78 18.04 4.40 -8.49
CA LYS A 78 18.71 5.56 -7.89
C LYS A 78 19.56 6.34 -8.92
N ILE A 79 19.80 5.76 -10.09
CA ILE A 79 20.63 6.34 -11.14
C ILE A 79 19.79 7.13 -12.15
N THR A 80 18.53 6.76 -12.39
CA THR A 80 17.65 7.46 -13.32
C THR A 80 16.43 8.00 -12.59
N GLN A 81 16.46 9.30 -12.26
CA GLN A 81 15.29 10.06 -11.81
C GLN A 81 14.24 10.18 -12.93
N ARG A 82 13.57 9.09 -13.30
CA ARG A 82 12.41 9.09 -14.20
C ARG A 82 11.32 8.17 -13.68
#